data_AF-A0A398BGU9-F1
#
_entry.id   AF-A0A398BGU9-F1
#
_cell.length_a   1.000
_cell.length_b   1.000
_cell.length_c   1.000
_cell.angle_alpha   90.00
_cell.angle_beta   90.00
_cell.angle_gamma   90.00
#
_symmetry.space_group_name_H-M   'P 1'
#
loop_
_entity.id
_entity.type
_entity.pdbx_description
1 polymer ?
#
loop_
_entity_poly.entity_id
_entity_poly.type
_entity_poly.pdbx_seq_one_letter_code
_entity_poly.pdbx_strand_id
1 'polypeptide(L)'
;MPLITATASWQSATLVQDEIWQNRAYGRAVLLTVEAPSGDDDLRGIRLEQGEVRIFRAGQTVRWRCATTPDVDVLIQRELHQ
;
A
#
# COMPACT_ATOMS: atom_id res chain seq x y z
N MET A 1 9.62 -2.54 13.46
CA MET A 1 8.76 -2.85 12.29
C MET A 1 8.95 -1.75 11.27
N PRO A 2 9.21 -2.06 9.98
CA PRO A 2 9.44 -1.03 8.98
C PRO A 2 8.13 -0.35 8.67
N LEU A 3 8.12 0.94 8.92
CA LEU A 3 7.04 1.83 8.56
C LEU A 3 7.32 2.31 7.14
N ILE A 4 6.46 1.96 6.19
CA ILE A 4 6.56 2.54 4.84
C ILE A 4 5.72 3.81 4.80
N THR A 5 6.10 4.72 3.91
CA THR A 5 5.49 6.02 3.64
C THR A 5 4.87 5.94 2.24
N ALA A 6 3.56 6.20 2.07
CA ALA A 6 3.01 6.36 0.73
C ALA A 6 3.18 7.81 0.23
N THR A 7 3.83 8.03 -0.90
CA THR A 7 3.89 9.34 -1.56
C THR A 7 2.81 9.47 -2.64
N ALA A 8 2.67 10.64 -3.27
CA ALA A 8 1.77 10.81 -4.42
C ALA A 8 2.21 9.97 -5.64
N SER A 9 3.52 9.72 -5.75
CA SER A 9 4.10 8.82 -6.75
C SER A 9 3.91 7.35 -6.37
N TRP A 10 3.75 6.49 -7.37
CA TRP A 10 3.75 5.05 -7.17
C TRP A 10 5.09 4.56 -6.62
N GLN A 11 5.02 3.82 -5.53
CA GLN A 11 6.11 3.05 -4.96
C GLN A 11 5.82 1.55 -5.13
N SER A 12 6.85 0.71 -4.99
CA SER A 12 6.69 -0.74 -5.11
C SER A 12 7.72 -1.53 -4.30
N ALA A 13 7.33 -2.71 -3.83
CA ALA A 13 8.21 -3.65 -3.15
C ALA A 13 7.76 -5.09 -3.43
N THR A 14 8.73 -5.96 -3.68
CA THR A 14 8.52 -7.41 -3.71
C THR A 14 8.59 -7.94 -2.28
N LEU A 15 7.53 -8.61 -1.85
CA LEU A 15 7.41 -9.13 -0.50
C LEU A 15 8.19 -10.44 -0.38
N VAL A 16 9.08 -10.52 0.61
CA VAL A 16 9.89 -11.73 0.88
C VAL A 16 9.19 -12.69 1.84
N GLN A 17 8.08 -12.26 2.43
CA GLN A 17 7.29 -12.97 3.43
C GLN A 17 5.85 -12.45 3.39
N ASP A 18 4.93 -13.11 4.10
CA ASP A 18 3.57 -12.62 4.27
C ASP A 18 3.56 -11.36 5.13
N GLU A 19 2.76 -10.38 4.71
CA GLU A 19 2.71 -9.09 5.36
C GLU A 19 1.30 -8.58 5.49
N ILE A 20 0.96 -8.16 6.69
CA ILE A 20 -0.24 -7.39 6.95
C ILE A 20 0.09 -5.92 6.75
N TRP A 21 -0.70 -5.20 5.96
CA TRP A 21 -0.57 -3.78 5.68
C TRP A 21 -1.78 -3.05 6.25
N GLN A 22 -1.56 -2.11 7.16
CA GLN A 22 -2.61 -1.28 7.74
C GLN A 22 -2.42 0.19 7.37
N ASN A 23 -3.44 0.85 6.82
CA ASN A 23 -3.38 2.29 6.61
C ASN A 23 -3.66 3.03 7.93
N ARG A 24 -2.67 3.77 8.45
CA ARG A 24 -2.83 4.58 9.67
C ARG A 24 -2.95 6.08 9.42
N ALA A 25 -2.96 6.52 8.15
CA ALA A 25 -3.09 7.94 7.83
C ALA A 25 -4.54 8.41 8.03
N TYR A 26 -4.73 9.46 8.83
CA TYR A 26 -6.06 9.97 9.16
C TYR A 26 -6.73 10.62 7.93
N GLY A 27 -7.95 10.19 7.58
CA GLY A 27 -8.75 10.78 6.49
C GLY A 27 -8.16 10.64 5.08
N ARG A 28 -7.23 9.71 4.85
CA ARG A 28 -6.54 9.51 3.57
C ARG A 28 -6.53 8.05 3.18
N ALA A 29 -6.76 7.78 1.90
CA ALA A 29 -6.74 6.43 1.37
C ALA A 29 -5.43 6.12 0.63
N VAL A 30 -4.99 4.87 0.71
CA VAL A 30 -3.87 4.33 -0.07
C VAL A 30 -4.43 3.48 -1.21
N LEU A 31 -3.90 3.65 -2.41
CA LEU A 31 -4.18 2.75 -3.52
C LEU A 31 -3.12 1.65 -3.55
N LEU A 32 -3.56 0.40 -3.64
CA LEU A 32 -2.71 -0.79 -3.64
C LEU A 32 -2.96 -1.62 -4.91
N THR A 33 -1.90 -2.06 -5.59
CA THR A 33 -1.99 -3.01 -6.71
C THR A 33 -0.98 -4.14 -6.52
N VAL A 34 -1.30 -5.34 -6.99
CA VAL A 34 -0.40 -6.51 -6.93
C VAL A 34 0.26 -6.78 -8.30
N GLU A 35 -0.13 -6.01 -9.31
CA GLU A 35 0.38 -6.08 -10.69
C GLU A 35 0.73 -4.67 -11.19
N ALA A 36 1.58 -4.60 -12.22
CA ALA A 36 1.97 -3.33 -12.83
C ALA A 36 0.74 -2.68 -13.47
N PRO A 37 0.30 -1.47 -13.05
CA PRO A 37 -0.76 -0.73 -13.71
C PRO A 37 -0.48 -0.60 -15.20
N SER A 38 -1.36 -1.16 -16.03
CA SER A 38 -1.31 -1.00 -17.47
C SER A 38 -1.99 0.31 -17.83
N GLY A 39 -1.22 1.40 -17.95
CA GLY A 39 -1.56 2.64 -18.67
C GLY A 39 -2.70 3.53 -18.15
N ASP A 40 -3.83 2.95 -17.72
CA ASP A 40 -5.10 3.60 -17.34
C ASP A 40 -5.58 3.18 -15.93
N ASP A 41 -4.76 2.49 -15.17
CA ASP A 41 -5.13 1.74 -13.95
C ASP A 41 -5.26 2.57 -12.67
N ASP A 42 -5.35 3.90 -12.79
CA ASP A 42 -5.67 4.78 -11.66
C ASP A 42 -7.02 4.42 -10.99
N LEU A 43 -7.86 3.63 -11.68
CA LEU A 43 -9.15 3.12 -11.21
C LEU A 43 -9.17 1.64 -10.77
N ARG A 44 -8.09 0.88 -10.98
CA ARG A 44 -8.06 -0.58 -10.65
C ARG A 44 -7.32 -0.94 -9.37
N GLY A 45 -6.78 0.06 -8.68
CA GLY A 45 -6.20 -0.12 -7.35
C GLY A 45 -7.25 -0.45 -6.30
N ILE A 46 -6.88 -1.32 -5.36
CA ILE A 46 -7.60 -1.49 -4.11
C ILE A 46 -7.40 -0.23 -3.30
N ARG A 47 -8.49 0.41 -2.89
CA ARG A 47 -8.45 1.51 -1.94
C ARG A 47 -8.44 0.95 -0.51
N LEU A 48 -7.43 1.31 0.25
CA LEU A 48 -7.30 0.99 1.68
C LEU A 48 -7.58 2.25 2.48
N GLU A 49 -8.73 2.31 3.13
CA GLU A 49 -9.16 3.42 3.98
C GLU A 49 -8.43 3.40 5.34
N GLN A 50 -8.55 4.50 6.08
CA GLN A 50 -7.96 4.60 7.40
C GLN A 50 -8.43 3.47 8.33
N GLY A 51 -7.48 2.82 9.00
CA GLY A 51 -7.73 1.73 9.93
C GLY A 51 -7.91 0.37 9.26
N GLU A 52 -8.14 0.33 7.95
CA GLU A 52 -8.28 -0.91 7.21
C GLU A 52 -6.95 -1.65 7.11
N VAL A 53 -7.10 -2.97 7.07
CA VAL A 53 -6.01 -3.92 7.08
C VAL A 53 -6.14 -4.84 5.88
N ARG A 54 -5.02 -5.11 5.21
CA ARG A 54 -4.97 -6.06 4.10
C ARG A 54 -3.75 -6.95 4.21
N ILE A 55 -3.91 -8.22 3.91
CA ILE A 55 -2.83 -9.20 3.93
C ILE A 55 -2.33 -9.42 2.51
N PHE A 56 -1.03 -9.32 2.33
CA PHE A 56 -0.31 -9.64 1.11
C PHE A 56 0.61 -10.84 1.35
N ARG A 57 0.74 -11.68 0.34
CA ARG A 57 1.50 -12.93 0.45
C ARG A 57 2.94 -12.75 -0.03
N ALA A 58 3.83 -13.57 0.51
CA ALA A 58 5.21 -13.68 0.05
C ALA A 58 5.26 -13.93 -1.47
N GLY A 59 6.26 -13.35 -2.13
CA GLY A 59 6.46 -13.47 -3.58
C GLY A 59 5.64 -12.48 -4.42
N GLN A 60 4.70 -11.73 -3.83
CA GLN A 60 3.94 -10.70 -4.54
C GLN A 60 4.74 -9.41 -4.65
N THR A 61 4.57 -8.68 -5.77
CA THR A 61 5.04 -7.30 -5.87
C THR A 61 3.87 -6.36 -5.62
N VAL A 62 3.89 -5.69 -4.47
CA VAL A 62 2.85 -4.73 -4.10
C VAL A 62 3.31 -3.33 -4.51
N ARG A 63 2.43 -2.59 -5.16
CA ARG A 63 2.61 -1.17 -5.47
C ARG A 63 1.64 -0.34 -4.65
N TRP A 64 2.07 0.83 -4.20
CA TRP A 64 1.24 1.73 -3.41
C TRP A 64 1.48 3.20 -3.73
N ARG A 65 0.45 4.03 -3.52
CA ARG A 65 0.55 5.49 -3.49
C ARG A 65 -0.58 6.12 -2.66
N CYS A 66 -0.41 7.36 -2.26
CA CYS A 66 -1.50 8.19 -1.74
C CYS A 66 -2.56 8.44 -2.81
N ALA A 67 -3.84 8.26 -2.47
CA ALA A 67 -4.96 8.58 -3.35
C ALA A 67 -5.21 10.10 -3.47
N THR A 68 -4.69 10.91 -2.54
CA THR A 68 -4.91 12.36 -2.48
C THR A 68 -3.58 13.10 -2.42
N THR A 69 -3.39 14.06 -3.33
CA THR A 69 -2.36 15.10 -3.31
C THR A 69 -2.63 15.97 -2.07
N PRO A 70 -1.86 15.88 -0.98
CA PRO A 70 -0.40 16.02 -1.01
C PRO A 70 0.38 14.86 -0.38
N ASP A 71 1.66 14.76 -0.76
CA ASP A 71 2.67 13.85 -0.18
C ASP A 71 2.63 13.84 1.34
N VAL A 72 2.19 12.73 1.91
CA VAL A 72 2.19 12.51 3.36
C VAL A 72 2.65 11.10 3.63
N ASP A 73 3.53 10.96 4.61
CA ASP A 73 3.98 9.70 5.16
C ASP A 73 2.80 8.80 5.57
N VAL A 74 2.29 7.97 4.67
CA VAL A 74 1.28 6.97 5.05
C VAL A 74 1.98 5.78 5.66
N LEU A 75 1.92 5.74 6.98
CA LEU A 75 2.29 4.64 7.84
C LEU A 75 1.56 3.35 7.43
N ILE A 76 2.24 2.47 6.71
CA ILE A 76 1.79 1.08 6.56
C ILE A 76 2.62 0.20 7.49
N GLN A 77 1.95 -0.33 8.51
CA GLN A 77 2.55 -1.30 9.43
C GLN A 77 2.58 -2.66 8.73
N ARG A 78 3.78 -3.27 8.58
CA ARG A 78 4.02 -4.64 8.08
C ARG A 78 4.09 -5.63 9.25
N GLU A 79 3.10 -6.52 9.43
CA GLU A 79 3.19 -7.62 10.41
C GLU A 79 3.58 -8.95 9.75
N LEU A 80 4.49 -9.65 10.42
CA LEU A 80 4.91 -11.02 10.13
C LEU A 80 3.84 -11.99 10.63
N HIS A 81 3.22 -12.76 9.74
CA HIS A 81 2.49 -13.97 10.14
C HIS A 81 3.44 -15.16 10.02
N GLN A 82 3.67 -15.87 11.13
CA GLN A 82 4.32 -17.17 11.17
C GLN A 82 3.34 -18.28 10.80
#